data_AF-A0AAW9CCZ2-F1
#
_entry.id   AF-A0AAW9CCZ2-F1
#
_cell.length_a   1.000
_cell.length_b   1.000
_cell.length_c   1.000
_cell.angle_alpha   90.00
_cell.angle_beta   90.00
_cell.angle_gamma   90.00
#
_symmetry.space_group_name_H-M   'P 1'
#
loop_
_entity.id
_entity.type
_entity.pdbx_description
1 polymer ?
#
loop_
_entity_poly.entity_id
_entity_poly.type
_entity_poly.pdbx_seq_one_letter_code
_entity_poly.pdbx_strand_id
1 'polypeptide(L)'
;MSDVVKRNGSDKRQKTVLKTLRFTPEEAETLERRAKEVGMSFSAYLRSTALNRKVVSRTDNTVLTELLRLGRLQKHLFVEGKRTGDKEYSEVLVAITELTSTLRLKLMQDD
;
A
#
# COMPACT_ATOMS: atom_id res chain seq x y z
N MET A 1 21.65 -13.90 -33.32
CA MET A 1 20.24 -14.29 -33.08
C MET A 1 19.75 -13.42 -31.94
N SER A 2 18.85 -12.50 -32.22
CA SER A 2 18.34 -11.52 -31.24
C SER A 2 17.27 -12.18 -30.37
N ASP A 3 17.51 -12.25 -29.07
CA ASP A 3 16.53 -12.67 -28.08
C ASP A 3 15.34 -11.70 -28.10
N VAL A 4 14.24 -12.14 -28.71
CA VAL A 4 12.97 -11.42 -28.69
C VAL A 4 12.45 -11.48 -27.25
N VAL A 5 12.63 -10.37 -26.52
CA VAL A 5 12.05 -10.17 -25.19
C VAL A 5 10.55 -10.46 -25.26
N LYS A 6 10.14 -11.59 -24.69
CA LYS A 6 8.76 -12.05 -24.65
C LYS A 6 7.97 -11.07 -23.79
N ARG A 7 7.27 -10.12 -24.42
CA ARG A 7 6.40 -9.16 -23.72
C ARG A 7 5.28 -9.94 -23.04
N ASN A 8 5.36 -10.10 -21.73
CA ASN A 8 4.24 -10.65 -20.95
C ASN A 8 3.07 -9.67 -21.08
N GLY A 9 1.97 -10.14 -21.68
CA GLY A 9 0.73 -9.37 -21.79
C GLY A 9 0.25 -8.92 -20.41
N SER A 10 -0.53 -7.85 -20.36
CA SER A 10 -1.06 -7.30 -19.10
C SER A 10 -1.75 -8.38 -18.26
N ASP A 11 -1.67 -8.26 -16.93
CA ASP A 11 -2.21 -9.25 -15.97
C ASP A 11 -3.72 -9.55 -16.21
N LYS A 12 -4.45 -8.58 -16.78
CA LYS A 12 -5.85 -8.76 -17.24
C LYS A 12 -6.00 -9.82 -18.33
N ARG A 13 -5.04 -9.96 -19.27
CA ARG A 13 -5.07 -10.94 -20.36
C ARG A 13 -4.66 -12.36 -19.95
N GLN A 14 -3.97 -12.52 -18.82
CA GLN A 14 -3.54 -13.85 -18.34
C GLN A 14 -4.62 -14.58 -17.52
N LYS A 15 -5.56 -13.83 -16.92
CA LYS A 15 -6.63 -14.37 -16.08
C LYS A 15 -7.87 -14.75 -16.92
N THR A 16 -7.75 -15.82 -17.70
CA THR A 16 -8.76 -16.25 -18.69
C THR A 16 -9.87 -17.13 -18.14
N VAL A 17 -9.66 -17.81 -17.01
CA VAL A 17 -10.63 -18.75 -16.43
C VAL A 17 -11.61 -18.01 -15.51
N LEU A 18 -12.90 -18.09 -15.83
CA LEU A 18 -13.99 -17.62 -14.97
C LEU A 18 -14.51 -18.76 -14.09
N LYS A 19 -14.68 -18.48 -12.79
CA LYS A 19 -15.29 -19.39 -11.82
C LYS A 19 -16.40 -18.63 -11.10
N THR A 20 -17.61 -19.19 -11.13
CA THR A 20 -18.78 -18.64 -10.43
C THR A 20 -18.89 -19.28 -9.05
N LEU A 21 -19.06 -18.45 -8.02
CA LEU A 21 -19.21 -18.87 -6.63
C LEU A 21 -20.54 -18.34 -6.10
N ARG A 22 -21.16 -19.09 -5.19
CA ARG A 22 -22.37 -18.65 -4.47
C ARG A 22 -21.96 -18.20 -3.07
N PHE A 23 -22.56 -17.10 -2.63
CA PHE A 23 -22.38 -16.52 -1.30
C PHE A 23 -23.76 -16.22 -0.71
N THR A 24 -23.87 -16.25 0.60
CA THR A 24 -24.97 -15.57 1.28
C THR A 24 -24.77 -14.04 1.18
N PRO A 25 -25.83 -13.23 1.37
CA PRO A 25 -25.68 -11.77 1.36
C PRO A 25 -24.67 -11.26 2.39
N GLU A 26 -24.67 -11.85 3.60
CA GLU A 26 -23.77 -11.47 4.70
C GLU A 26 -22.29 -11.81 4.40
N GLU A 27 -22.04 -12.97 3.79
CA GLU A 27 -20.70 -13.37 3.36
C GLU A 27 -20.16 -12.42 2.28
N ALA A 28 -21.00 -12.08 1.30
CA ALA A 28 -20.63 -11.19 0.21
C ALA A 28 -20.29 -9.78 0.75
N GLU A 29 -21.12 -9.21 1.61
CA GLU A 29 -20.88 -7.91 2.23
C GLU A 29 -19.59 -7.90 3.06
N THR A 30 -19.37 -8.95 3.86
CA THR A 30 -18.16 -9.08 4.68
C THR A 30 -16.90 -9.12 3.82
N LEU A 31 -16.93 -9.89 2.72
CA LEU A 31 -15.81 -10.00 1.80
C LEU A 31 -15.59 -8.71 0.99
N GLU A 32 -16.65 -8.01 0.59
CA GLU A 32 -16.56 -6.72 -0.06
C GLU A 32 -15.96 -5.65 0.85
N ARG A 33 -16.39 -5.59 2.11
CA ARG A 33 -15.81 -4.68 3.11
C ARG A 33 -14.32 -4.93 3.28
N ARG A 34 -13.91 -6.20 3.47
CA ARG A 34 -12.49 -6.56 3.60
C ARG A 34 -11.69 -6.26 2.32
N ALA A 35 -12.28 -6.46 1.15
CA ALA A 35 -11.62 -6.11 -0.11
C ALA A 35 -11.39 -4.60 -0.23
N LYS A 36 -12.38 -3.79 0.17
CA LYS A 36 -12.29 -2.32 0.24
C LYS A 36 -11.22 -1.85 1.22
N GLU A 37 -11.20 -2.40 2.45
CA GLU A 37 -10.19 -2.08 3.47
C GLU A 37 -8.76 -2.26 2.98
N VAL A 38 -8.52 -3.25 2.10
CA VAL A 38 -7.19 -3.50 1.53
C VAL A 38 -6.98 -2.80 0.17
N GLY A 39 -7.96 -2.06 -0.33
CA GLY A 39 -7.89 -1.33 -1.59
C GLY A 39 -7.79 -2.24 -2.82
N MET A 40 -8.41 -3.42 -2.77
CA MET A 40 -8.41 -4.40 -3.85
C MET A 40 -9.81 -4.68 -4.38
N SER A 41 -9.92 -5.06 -5.66
CA SER A 41 -11.19 -5.57 -6.17
C SER A 41 -11.51 -6.92 -5.53
N PHE A 42 -12.81 -7.25 -5.40
CA PHE A 42 -13.27 -8.50 -4.79
C PHE A 42 -12.56 -9.75 -5.36
N SER A 43 -12.46 -9.85 -6.68
CA SER A 43 -11.78 -10.99 -7.34
C SER A 43 -10.26 -11.01 -7.11
N ALA A 44 -9.62 -9.85 -6.92
CA ALA A 44 -8.21 -9.78 -6.58
C ALA A 44 -7.98 -10.18 -5.12
N TYR A 45 -8.82 -9.67 -4.22
CA TYR A 45 -8.82 -10.01 -2.80
C TYR A 45 -8.99 -11.53 -2.60
N LEU A 46 -10.04 -12.12 -3.17
CA LEU A 46 -10.35 -13.54 -3.01
C LEU A 46 -9.22 -14.46 -3.54
N ARG A 47 -8.61 -14.11 -4.67
CA ARG A 47 -7.46 -14.86 -5.20
C ARG A 47 -6.22 -14.72 -4.32
N SER A 48 -5.97 -13.53 -3.78
CA SER A 48 -4.81 -13.29 -2.90
C SER A 48 -4.96 -14.05 -1.58
N THR A 49 -6.14 -13.99 -0.96
CA THR A 49 -6.41 -14.70 0.29
C THR A 49 -6.39 -16.22 0.09
N ALA A 50 -7.04 -16.74 -0.94
CA ALA A 50 -7.08 -18.19 -1.21
C ALA A 50 -5.69 -18.78 -1.56
N LEU A 51 -4.79 -17.98 -2.13
CA LEU A 51 -3.44 -18.41 -2.51
C LEU A 51 -2.36 -18.03 -1.49
N ASN A 52 -2.73 -17.53 -0.29
CA ASN A 52 -1.80 -16.99 0.71
C ASN A 52 -0.79 -15.99 0.14
N ARG A 53 -1.18 -15.25 -0.92
CA ARG A 53 -0.33 -14.20 -1.48
C ARG A 53 -0.44 -12.98 -0.59
N LYS A 54 0.70 -12.38 -0.27
CA LYS A 54 0.76 -11.17 0.56
C LYS A 54 -0.16 -10.12 -0.07
N VAL A 55 -1.21 -9.74 0.66
CA VAL A 55 -2.14 -8.71 0.20
C VAL A 55 -1.42 -7.37 0.35
N VAL A 56 -0.76 -6.94 -0.72
CA VAL A 56 -0.05 -5.66 -0.72
C VAL A 56 -1.10 -4.58 -0.89
N SER A 57 -1.50 -3.95 0.22
CA SER A 57 -2.24 -2.68 0.20
C SER A 57 -1.58 -1.76 -0.83
N ARG A 58 -2.38 -1.12 -1.69
CA ARG A 58 -1.91 -0.04 -2.58
C ARG A 58 -1.58 1.20 -1.74
N THR A 59 -0.71 1.07 -0.75
CA THR A 59 -0.08 2.23 -0.13
C THR A 59 0.69 2.93 -1.24
N ASP A 60 0.48 4.24 -1.36
CA ASP A 60 1.17 5.04 -2.35
C ASP A 60 2.68 4.90 -2.12
N ASN A 61 3.37 4.22 -3.05
CA ASN A 61 4.83 4.02 -2.98
C ASN A 61 5.58 5.35 -2.81
N THR A 62 4.98 6.45 -3.26
CA THR A 62 5.50 7.80 -3.07
C THR A 62 5.55 8.18 -1.59
N VAL A 63 4.45 7.97 -0.86
CA VAL A 63 4.36 8.25 0.58
C VAL A 63 5.31 7.36 1.37
N LEU A 64 5.40 6.07 1.01
CA LEU A 64 6.33 5.15 1.65
C LEU A 64 7.79 5.59 1.44
N THR A 65 8.15 6.00 0.22
CA THR A 65 9.50 6.48 -0.10
C THR A 65 9.85 7.73 0.69
N GLU A 66 8.91 8.67 0.81
CA GLU A 66 9.12 9.91 1.56
C GLU A 66 9.23 9.66 3.07
N LEU A 67 8.40 8.76 3.63
CA LEU A 67 8.50 8.36 5.02
C LEU A 67 9.86 7.71 5.33
N LEU A 68 10.36 6.87 4.43
CA LEU A 68 11.70 6.27 4.55
C LEU A 68 12.80 7.34 4.47
N ARG A 69 12.66 8.35 3.60
CA ARG A 69 13.60 9.48 3.49
C ARG A 69 13.66 10.26 4.81
N LEU A 70 12.50 10.65 5.35
CA LEU A 70 12.40 11.38 6.62
C LEU A 70 12.91 10.56 7.80
N GLY A 71 12.60 9.26 7.88
CA GLY A 71 13.11 8.39 8.94
C GLY A 71 14.64 8.21 8.90
N ARG A 72 15.24 8.14 7.70
CA ARG A 72 16.70 8.12 7.56
C ARG A 72 17.33 9.42 8.03
N LEU A 73 16.72 10.56 7.68
CA LEU A 73 17.19 11.88 8.09
C LEU A 73 17.08 12.05 9.61
N GLN A 74 15.96 11.64 10.22
CA GLN A 74 15.80 11.61 11.67
C GLN A 74 16.89 10.80 12.35
N LYS A 75 17.16 9.58 11.86
CA LYS A 75 18.23 8.73 12.38
C LYS A 75 19.59 9.40 12.27
N HIS A 76 19.89 10.03 11.14
CA HIS A 76 21.15 10.73 10.92
C HIS A 76 21.34 11.86 11.93
N LEU A 77 20.36 12.75 12.07
CA LEU A 77 20.39 13.86 13.02
C LEU A 77 20.50 13.36 14.48
N PHE A 78 19.83 12.24 14.82
CA PHE A 78 19.96 11.64 16.15
C PHE A 78 21.39 11.16 16.44
N VAL A 79 22.04 10.54 15.45
CA VAL A 79 23.44 10.07 15.55
C VAL A 79 24.42 11.24 15.66
N GLU A 80 24.12 12.38 15.03
CA GLU A 80 24.88 13.63 15.19
C GLU A 80 24.68 14.31 16.55
N GLY A 81 23.85 13.73 17.42
CA GLY A 81 23.59 14.24 18.76
C GLY A 81 22.39 15.20 18.85
N LYS A 82 21.72 15.49 17.73
CA LYS A 82 20.53 16.35 17.74
C LYS A 82 19.34 15.66 18.43
N ARG A 83 18.51 16.46 19.08
CA ARG A 83 17.33 16.04 19.85
C ARG A 83 16.15 16.94 19.53
N THR A 84 15.01 16.69 20.16
CA THR A 84 13.78 17.50 20.04
C THR A 84 13.93 18.99 20.37
N GLY A 85 15.03 19.41 21.02
CA GLY A 85 15.34 20.82 21.22
C GLY A 85 15.92 21.51 19.98
N ASP A 86 16.47 20.73 19.04
CA ASP A 86 17.13 21.25 17.85
C ASP A 86 16.12 21.45 16.72
N LYS A 87 16.17 22.63 16.11
CA LYS A 87 15.25 23.06 15.04
C LYS A 87 15.14 22.01 13.93
N GLU A 88 16.28 21.56 13.41
CA GLU A 88 16.34 20.59 12.31
C GLU A 88 15.72 19.23 12.66
N TYR A 89 15.92 18.75 13.89
CA TYR A 89 15.35 17.48 14.32
C TYR A 89 13.83 17.58 14.50
N SER A 90 13.36 18.70 15.05
CA SER A 90 11.94 18.99 15.23
C SER A 90 11.21 19.17 13.90
N GLU A 91 11.83 19.80 12.91
CA GLU A 91 11.27 19.92 11.56
C GLU A 91 11.02 18.55 10.92
N VAL A 92 11.95 17.60 11.09
CA VAL A 92 11.76 16.24 10.59
C VAL A 92 10.62 15.52 11.29
N LEU A 93 10.47 15.70 12.61
CA LEU A 93 9.35 15.12 13.36
C LEU A 93 8.00 15.69 12.92
N VAL A 94 7.93 17.00 12.69
CA VAL A 94 6.74 17.67 12.16
C VAL A 94 6.41 17.11 10.78
N ALA A 95 7.39 17.03 9.88
CA ALA A 95 7.20 16.49 8.53
C ALA A 95 6.69 15.04 8.53
N ILE A 96 7.20 14.19 9.42
CA ILE A 96 6.70 12.81 9.58
C ILE A 96 5.22 12.81 10.03
N THR A 97 4.88 13.68 10.98
CA THR A 97 3.52 13.81 11.53
C THR A 97 2.54 14.30 10.46
N GLU A 98 2.93 15.33 9.70
CA GLU A 98 2.15 15.87 8.59
C GLU A 98 1.94 14.82 7.50
N LEU A 99 3.00 14.15 7.05
CA LEU A 99 2.91 13.11 6.01
C LEU A 99 1.97 11.97 6.43
N THR A 100 2.07 11.54 7.69
CA THR A 100 1.20 10.49 8.25
C THR A 100 -0.26 10.96 8.34
N SER A 101 -0.48 12.23 8.70
CA SER A 101 -1.82 12.83 8.77
C SER A 101 -2.44 12.96 7.38
N THR A 102 -1.66 13.38 6.38
CA THR A 102 -2.11 13.44 4.98
C THR A 102 -2.44 12.05 4.43
N LEU A 103 -1.60 11.04 4.72
CA LEU A 103 -1.87 9.67 4.33
C LEU A 103 -3.19 9.18 4.94
N ARG A 104 -3.40 9.46 6.23
CA ARG A 104 -4.65 9.11 6.92
C ARG A 104 -5.86 9.77 6.27
N LEU A 105 -5.79 11.08 5.96
CA LEU A 105 -6.88 11.79 5.30
C LEU A 105 -7.19 11.23 3.91
N LYS A 106 -6.16 10.93 3.10
CA LYS A 106 -6.35 10.31 1.77
C LYS A 106 -7.04 8.95 1.88
N LEU A 107 -6.59 8.12 2.82
CA LEU A 107 -7.20 6.81 3.05
C LEU A 107 -8.67 6.92 3.53
N MET A 108 -9.04 8.00 4.22
CA MET A 108 -10.43 8.26 4.66
C MET A 108 -11.30 8.96 3.61
N GLN A 109 -10.71 9.52 2.55
CA GLN A 109 -11.42 10.17 1.43
C GLN A 109 -11.71 9.21 0.27
N ASP A 110 -10.98 8.10 0.20
CA ASP A 110 -11.19 7.01 -0.76
C ASP A 110 -12.27 5.99 -0.29
N ASP A 111 -12.95 6.27 0.83
CA ASP A 111 -14.13 5.55 1.36
C ASP A 111 -15.46 6.06 0.76
#